data_AF-A0A8T3AC68-F1
#
_entry.id   AF-A0A8T3AC68-F1
#
_cell.length_a   1.000
_cell.length_b   1.000
_cell.length_c   1.000
_cell.angle_alpha   90.00
_cell.angle_beta   90.00
_cell.angle_gamma   90.00
#
_symmetry.space_group_name_H-M   'P 1'
#
loop_
_entity.id
_entity.type
_entity.pdbx_description
1 polymer ?
#
loop_
_entity_poly.entity_id
_entity_poly.type
_entity_poly.pdbx_seq_one_letter_code
_entity_poly.pdbx_strand_id
1 'polypeptide(L)'
;MAATRLRSQAKNFTIIEGELCKRTFTRLYLKCLLPSEADYALREVHSGVCEEYLGGRVLAYKIMRQEFYWPTIKQDALEFTQKCKNCQLHFNLDHTPALELASMQSPWPFA
;
A
#
# COMPACT_ATOMS: atom_id res chain seq x y z
N MET A 1 -28.54 6.30 -4.65
CA MET A 1 -27.33 5.70 -5.27
C MET A 1 -26.33 5.13 -4.26
N ALA A 2 -25.99 5.82 -3.16
CA ALA A 2 -25.06 5.31 -2.15
C ALA A 2 -25.49 3.97 -1.49
N ALA A 3 -26.77 3.82 -1.16
CA ALA A 3 -27.30 2.61 -0.52
C ALA A 3 -27.16 1.35 -1.40
N THR A 4 -27.29 1.47 -2.72
CA THR A 4 -27.12 0.35 -3.66
C THR A 4 -25.66 -0.07 -3.76
N ARG A 5 -24.73 0.89 -3.72
CA ARG A 5 -23.28 0.64 -3.74
C ARG A 5 -22.83 -0.09 -2.47
N LEU A 6 -23.30 0.34 -1.31
CA LEU A 6 -23.02 -0.33 -0.03
C LEU A 6 -23.53 -1.77 -0.03
N ARG A 7 -24.77 -2.00 -0.48
CA ARG A 7 -25.32 -3.37 -0.62
C ARG A 7 -24.50 -4.24 -1.55
N SER A 8 -24.03 -3.68 -2.67
CA SER A 8 -23.17 -4.41 -3.61
C SER A 8 -21.83 -4.80 -2.99
N GLN A 9 -21.20 -3.88 -2.25
CA GLN A 9 -19.94 -4.14 -1.54
C GLN A 9 -20.10 -5.14 -0.39
N ALA A 10 -21.20 -5.05 0.36
CA ALA A 10 -21.49 -5.93 1.50
C ALA A 10 -21.54 -7.42 1.11
N LYS A 11 -21.89 -7.75 -0.13
CA LYS A 11 -21.86 -9.13 -0.66
C LYS A 11 -20.48 -9.80 -0.61
N ASN A 12 -19.43 -9.01 -0.46
CA ASN A 12 -18.07 -9.51 -0.34
C ASN A 12 -17.65 -9.70 1.11
N PHE A 13 -18.53 -9.51 2.09
CA PHE A 13 -18.23 -9.69 3.50
C PHE A 13 -19.09 -10.82 4.08
N THR A 14 -18.51 -11.56 5.02
CA THR A 14 -19.18 -12.63 5.75
C THR A 14 -18.61 -12.73 7.15
N ILE A 15 -19.34 -13.35 8.07
CA ILE A 15 -18.81 -13.68 9.41
C ILE A 15 -18.36 -15.14 9.40
N ILE A 16 -17.13 -15.41 9.85
CA ILE A 16 -16.56 -16.75 10.00
C ILE A 16 -16.05 -16.84 11.44
N GLU A 17 -16.52 -17.83 12.20
CA GLU A 17 -16.12 -18.02 13.61
C GLU A 17 -16.26 -16.78 14.51
N GLY A 18 -17.23 -15.91 14.20
CA GLY A 18 -17.48 -14.67 14.93
C GLY A 18 -16.66 -13.46 14.43
N GLU A 19 -15.78 -13.64 13.46
CA GLU A 19 -14.96 -12.57 12.90
C GLU A 19 -15.49 -12.09 11.54
N LEU A 20 -15.45 -10.78 11.30
CA LEU A 20 -15.82 -10.20 10.01
C LEU A 20 -14.69 -10.45 9.01
N CYS A 21 -15.01 -11.09 7.89
CA CYS A 21 -14.06 -11.43 6.85
C CYS A 21 -14.48 -10.85 5.49
N LYS A 22 -13.52 -10.37 4.71
CA LYS A 22 -13.71 -9.94 3.33
C LYS A 22 -13.25 -11.00 2.35
N ARG A 23 -14.14 -11.41 1.46
CA ARG A 23 -13.87 -12.29 0.33
C ARG A 23 -13.05 -11.55 -0.75
N THR A 24 -11.93 -12.15 -1.13
CA THR A 24 -11.11 -11.70 -2.26
C THR A 24 -11.62 -12.28 -3.59
N PHE A 25 -11.11 -11.76 -4.71
CA PHE A 25 -11.39 -12.33 -6.03
C PHE A 25 -10.90 -13.79 -6.15
N THR A 26 -9.81 -14.13 -5.45
CA THR A 26 -9.24 -15.49 -5.41
C THR A 26 -9.98 -16.43 -4.44
N ARG A 27 -11.18 -16.05 -3.96
CA ARG A 27 -11.98 -16.80 -2.97
C ARG A 27 -11.31 -17.04 -1.62
N LEU A 28 -10.23 -16.32 -1.32
CA LEU A 28 -9.64 -16.28 0.02
C LEU A 28 -10.43 -15.29 0.89
N TYR A 29 -10.36 -15.49 2.20
CA TYR A 29 -10.97 -14.59 3.19
C TYR A 29 -9.88 -13.84 3.92
N LEU A 30 -10.02 -12.52 3.98
CA LEU A 30 -9.15 -11.65 4.78
C LEU A 30 -9.90 -11.23 6.03
N LYS A 31 -9.29 -11.40 7.21
CA LYS A 31 -9.81 -10.92 8.47
C LYS A 31 -9.87 -9.39 8.46
N CYS A 32 -11.05 -8.83 8.77
CA CYS A 32 -11.21 -7.39 8.93
C CYS A 32 -10.66 -6.97 10.29
N LEU A 33 -9.70 -6.05 10.28
CA LEU A 33 -9.10 -5.50 11.48
C LEU A 33 -9.86 -4.27 11.97
N LEU A 34 -9.92 -4.13 13.30
CA LEU A 34 -10.32 -2.91 13.97
C LEU A 34 -9.25 -1.81 13.78
N PRO A 35 -9.58 -0.52 13.95
CA PRO A 35 -8.62 0.57 13.77
C PRO A 35 -7.34 0.42 14.59
N SER A 36 -7.44 -0.07 15.84
CA SER A 36 -6.28 -0.32 16.71
C SER A 36 -5.39 -1.45 16.20
N GLU A 37 -5.99 -2.52 15.71
CA GLU A 37 -5.27 -3.66 15.13
C GLU A 37 -4.63 -3.29 13.78
N ALA A 38 -5.29 -2.44 12.99
CA ALA A 38 -4.77 -1.92 11.74
C ALA A 38 -3.53 -1.04 11.94
N ASP A 39 -3.53 -0.15 12.95
CA ASP A 39 -2.34 0.64 13.31
C ASP A 39 -1.18 -0.26 13.75
N TYR A 40 -1.46 -1.29 14.55
CA TYR A 40 -0.47 -2.28 14.95
C TYR A 40 0.11 -3.03 13.73
N ALA A 41 -0.75 -3.56 12.85
CA ALA A 41 -0.34 -4.26 11.64
C ALA A 41 0.50 -3.38 10.71
N LEU A 42 0.17 -2.08 10.59
CA LEU A 42 0.98 -1.12 9.84
C LEU A 42 2.38 -1.00 10.45
N ARG A 43 2.52 -0.83 11.76
CA ARG A 43 3.83 -0.68 12.43
C ARG A 43 4.70 -1.93 12.31
N GLU A 44 4.13 -3.08 12.61
CA GLU A 44 4.86 -4.36 12.61
C GLU A 44 5.38 -4.70 11.21
N VAL A 45 4.50 -4.65 10.20
CA VAL A 45 4.90 -4.97 8.83
C VAL A 45 5.79 -3.87 8.24
N HIS A 46 5.55 -2.60 8.61
CA HIS A 46 6.40 -1.51 8.15
C HIS A 46 7.84 -1.64 8.65
N SER A 47 8.08 -2.10 9.87
CA SER A 47 9.46 -2.26 10.37
C SER A 47 10.31 -3.12 9.43
N GLY A 48 9.78 -4.27 8.97
CA GLY A 48 10.48 -5.11 7.98
C GLY A 48 10.48 -4.53 6.55
N VAL A 49 9.46 -3.77 6.16
CA VAL A 49 9.39 -3.13 4.83
C VAL A 49 10.27 -1.90 4.70
N CYS A 50 10.45 -1.17 5.80
CA CYS A 50 11.25 0.05 5.87
C CYS A 50 12.73 -0.25 5.65
N GLU A 51 13.20 -1.42 6.09
CA GLU A 51 14.55 -1.93 5.82
C GLU A 51 14.74 -2.26 4.33
N GLU A 52 13.68 -2.73 3.66
CA GLU A 52 13.67 -3.01 2.22
C GLU A 52 13.39 -1.74 1.37
N TYR A 53 13.15 -0.59 2.01
CA TYR A 53 12.82 0.70 1.38
C TYR A 53 11.58 0.68 0.47
N LEU A 54 10.65 -0.25 0.66
CA LEU A 54 9.50 -0.39 -0.23
C LEU A 54 8.35 0.56 0.18
N GLY A 55 7.73 1.21 -0.79
CA GLY A 55 6.67 2.19 -0.56
C GLY A 55 5.33 1.62 -0.07
N GLY A 56 4.37 2.51 0.25
CA GLY A 56 3.08 2.15 0.85
C GLY A 56 2.24 1.12 0.09
N ARG A 57 2.38 1.02 -1.24
CA ARG A 57 1.70 -0.03 -2.04
C ARG A 57 2.17 -1.44 -1.64
N VAL A 58 3.47 -1.61 -1.41
CA VAL A 58 4.04 -2.90 -1.02
C VAL A 58 3.66 -3.24 0.41
N LEU A 59 3.67 -2.25 1.32
CA LEU A 59 3.19 -2.42 2.69
C LEU A 59 1.75 -2.94 2.72
N ALA A 60 0.82 -2.28 2.00
CA ALA A 60 -0.56 -2.73 1.91
C ALA A 60 -0.68 -4.16 1.34
N TYR A 61 0.11 -4.49 0.33
CA TYR A 61 0.12 -5.83 -0.26
C TYR A 61 0.63 -6.89 0.73
N LYS A 62 1.72 -6.63 1.44
CA LYS A 62 2.28 -7.54 2.46
C LYS A 62 1.28 -7.80 3.59
N ILE A 63 0.56 -6.76 4.04
CA ILE A 63 -0.50 -6.92 5.05
C ILE A 63 -1.65 -7.79 4.52
N MET A 64 -2.10 -7.57 3.27
CA MET A 64 -3.12 -8.41 2.64
C MET A 64 -2.64 -9.86 2.42
N ARG A 65 -1.33 -10.09 2.26
CA ARG A 65 -0.71 -11.42 2.17
C ARG A 65 -0.66 -12.14 3.52
N GLN A 66 -0.70 -11.40 4.62
CA GLN A 66 -0.92 -11.93 5.97
C GLN A 66 -2.42 -12.07 6.30
N GLU A 67 -3.27 -12.06 5.29
CA GLU A 67 -4.70 -12.30 5.43
C GLU A 67 -5.47 -11.21 6.21
N PHE A 68 -4.92 -10.01 6.32
CA PHE A 68 -5.57 -8.87 6.99
C PHE A 68 -6.16 -7.86 6.01
N TYR A 69 -7.24 -7.19 6.43
CA TYR A 69 -7.92 -6.19 5.63
C TYR A 69 -8.58 -5.08 6.46
N TRP A 70 -8.62 -3.88 5.89
CA TRP A 70 -9.59 -2.84 6.25
C TRP A 70 -9.83 -1.94 5.02
N PRO A 71 -10.93 -1.16 4.96
CA PRO A 71 -11.32 -0.44 3.75
C PRO A 71 -10.27 0.53 3.19
N THR A 72 -9.53 1.19 4.08
CA THR A 72 -8.58 2.26 3.76
C THR A 72 -7.13 1.82 3.74
N ILE A 73 -6.83 0.51 3.85
CA ILE A 73 -5.47 -0.05 3.95
C ILE A 73 -4.44 0.52 2.97
N LYS A 74 -4.84 0.76 1.72
CA LYS A 74 -3.94 1.32 0.70
C LYS A 74 -3.58 2.78 0.99
N GLN A 75 -4.57 3.57 1.42
CA GLN A 75 -4.39 4.98 1.75
C GLN A 75 -3.60 5.10 3.04
N ASP A 76 -3.97 4.35 4.07
CA ASP A 76 -3.32 4.39 5.37
C ASP A 76 -1.85 3.95 5.26
N ALA A 77 -1.54 2.90 4.48
CA ALA A 77 -0.17 2.48 4.23
C ALA A 77 0.65 3.56 3.48
N LEU A 78 0.04 4.27 2.54
CA LEU A 78 0.69 5.37 1.82
C LEU A 78 0.99 6.53 2.77
N GLU A 79 0.01 6.98 3.55
CA GLU A 79 0.20 8.03 4.55
C GLU A 79 1.21 7.64 5.63
N PHE A 80 1.22 6.38 6.04
CA PHE A 80 2.15 5.86 7.04
C PHE A 80 3.60 5.93 6.51
N THR A 81 3.84 5.41 5.30
CA THR A 81 5.17 5.45 4.68
C THR A 81 5.63 6.88 4.36
N GLN A 82 4.71 7.77 4.00
CA GLN A 82 5.02 9.19 3.80
C GLN A 82 5.44 9.90 5.09
N LYS A 83 4.97 9.47 6.26
CA LYS A 83 5.39 10.04 7.55
C LYS A 83 6.71 9.44 8.07
N CYS A 84 7.19 8.35 7.48
CA CYS A 84 8.43 7.69 7.88
C CYS A 84 9.66 8.41 7.31
N LYS A 85 10.54 8.92 8.18
CA LYS A 85 11.77 9.63 7.80
C LYS A 85 12.71 8.76 6.94
N ASN A 86 12.89 7.49 7.30
CA ASN A 86 13.76 6.57 6.56
C ASN A 86 13.27 6.34 5.13
N CYS A 87 11.95 6.17 4.95
CA CYS A 87 11.34 6.04 3.63
C CYS A 87 11.39 7.35 2.82
N GLN A 88 11.21 8.51 3.46
CA GLN A 88 11.31 9.81 2.80
C GLN A 88 12.72 10.06 2.23
N LEU A 89 13.77 9.73 2.98
CA LEU A 89 15.14 9.92 2.52
C LEU A 89 15.43 9.13 1.23
N HIS A 90 14.99 7.88 1.15
CA HIS A 90 15.22 7.04 -0.03
C HIS A 90 14.37 7.43 -1.23
N PHE A 91 13.10 7.80 -1.00
CA PHE A 91 12.24 8.29 -2.08
C PHE A 91 12.86 9.50 -2.80
N ASN A 92 13.47 10.42 -2.07
CA ASN A 92 14.15 11.57 -2.67
C ASN A 92 15.43 11.17 -3.44
N LEU A 93 16.16 10.15 -2.98
CA LEU A 93 17.34 9.64 -3.68
C LEU A 93 16.97 9.02 -5.04
N ASP A 94 15.88 8.25 -5.10
CA ASP A 94 15.41 7.62 -6.35
C ASP A 94 14.93 8.63 -7.41
N HIS A 95 14.49 9.82 -6.99
CA HIS A 95 14.05 10.90 -7.87
C HIS A 95 15.17 11.87 -8.28
N THR A 96 16.37 11.69 -7.73
CA THR A 96 17.52 12.50 -8.12
C THR A 96 18.31 11.74 -9.19
N PRO A 97 18.42 12.24 -10.43
CA PRO A 97 19.26 11.58 -11.42
C PRO A 97 20.72 11.56 -10.91
N ALA A 98 21.36 10.39 -10.96
CA ALA A 98 22.73 10.19 -10.48
C ALA A 98 23.79 11.02 -11.23
N LEU A 99 23.38 11.69 -12.31
CA LEU A 99 24.19 12.57 -13.13
C LEU A 99 23.31 13.75 -13.55
N GLU A 100 23.82 14.99 -13.47
CA GLU A 100 23.22 16.07 -14.23
C GLU A 100 23.17 15.61 -15.69
N LEU A 101 21.96 15.56 -16.27
CA LEU A 101 21.77 15.22 -17.67
C LEU A 101 22.43 16.31 -18.50
N ALA A 102 23.72 16.14 -18.79
CA ALA A 102 24.40 16.94 -19.79
C ALA A 102 23.61 16.77 -21.09
N SER A 103 23.00 17.86 -21.54
CA SER A 103 22.28 17.92 -22.80
C SER A 103 23.21 17.46 -23.90
N MET A 104 22.99 16.23 -24.40
CA MET A 104 23.73 15.67 -25.53
C MET A 104 23.23 16.42 -26.77
N GLN A 105 23.84 17.57 -27.04
CA GLN A 105 23.67 18.23 -28.32
C GLN A 105 24.15 17.26 -29.40
N SER A 106 23.23 16.79 -30.23
CA SER A 106 23.55 15.96 -31.38
C SER A 106 24.50 16.75 -32.29
N PRO A 107 25.70 16.24 -32.62
CA PRO A 107 26.67 16.99 -33.43
C PRO A 107 26.31 17.04 -34.92
N TRP A 108 25.21 16.42 -35.36
CA TRP A 108 24.88 16.31 -36.76
C TRP A 108 23.78 17.31 -37.18
N PRO A 109 24.09 18.29 -38.04
CA PRO A 109 23.06 19.05 -38.72
C PRO A 109 22.40 18.12 -39.75
N PHE A 110 21.07 18.05 -39.73
CA PHE A 110 20.34 17.47 -40.86
C PHE A 110 20.59 18.35 -42.08
N ALA A 111 21.25 17.78 -43.08
CA ALA A 111 21.34 18.32 -44.44
C ALA A 111 20.08 17.96 -45.22
#